data_AF-A0A919VZ73-F1
#
_entry.id   AF-A0A919VZ73-F1
#
_cell.length_a   1.000
_cell.length_b   1.000
_cell.length_c   1.000
_cell.angle_alpha   90.00
_cell.angle_beta   90.00
_cell.angle_gamma   90.00
#
_symmetry.space_group_name_H-M   'P 1'
#
loop_
_entity.id
_entity.type
_entity.pdbx_description
1 polymer ?
#
loop_
_entity_poly.entity_id
_entity_poly.type
_entity_poly.pdbx_seq_one_letter_code
_entity_poly.pdbx_strand_id
1 'polypeptide(L)'
;MTGTEHSSAAARVQTKISVADPKIMVNLLGPKDEILRLVERTLVSDVHVRGNEITITGAPADNATAERLFSELIELIEKGETLTVDAVRRTASMLEQNTTERPAEVLTLNILSRRGRTIRPKTLGQKHYVDAIDENTIVFGIGPAGTGKTYLAMAKAVQALQAKQVSRIILTRPAVEAGERLGFLPGTLNEKIDPYLRPLYDALHDMLDPETIPRLMQAGTIEVAPLAYMRGRTLNDAFIILDEAQNTTPEQMKMFLTRLGFGAKIVVTGDVTQVDLPGGTTSGLRIVREILKGVEDVHFAELSSSDVVRHRLVAEIVDAYARYDAELEQNDQQPVRAVPGRPNRRR
;
A
#
# COMPACT_ATOMS: atom_id res chain seq x y z
N MET A 1 -52.24 0.79 30.43
CA MET A 1 -51.83 0.61 29.02
C MET A 1 -50.31 0.55 28.99
N THR A 2 -49.76 -0.65 29.16
CA THR A 2 -48.32 -0.92 29.06
C THR A 2 -48.08 -1.55 27.70
N GLY A 3 -47.56 -0.74 26.76
CA GLY A 3 -47.16 -1.19 25.43
C GLY A 3 -45.85 -1.96 25.55
N THR A 4 -45.93 -3.27 25.35
CA THR A 4 -44.78 -4.15 25.21
C THR A 4 -44.21 -3.92 23.81
N GLU A 5 -43.02 -3.32 23.72
CA GLU A 5 -42.24 -3.29 22.48
C GLU A 5 -41.75 -4.71 22.17
N HIS A 6 -42.41 -5.37 21.23
CA HIS A 6 -41.87 -6.57 20.60
C HIS A 6 -40.72 -6.18 19.68
N SER A 7 -39.49 -6.27 20.20
CA SER A 7 -38.29 -6.42 19.36
C SER A 7 -38.45 -7.73 18.56
N SER A 8 -38.65 -7.62 17.24
CA SER A 8 -38.74 -8.78 16.37
C SER A 8 -37.38 -9.48 16.32
N ALA A 9 -37.25 -10.63 16.97
CA ALA A 9 -36.09 -11.49 16.79
C ALA A 9 -36.00 -11.86 15.30
N ALA A 10 -34.95 -11.40 14.61
CA ALA A 10 -34.73 -11.74 13.21
C ALA A 10 -34.72 -13.27 13.04
N ALA A 11 -35.47 -13.78 12.06
CA ALA A 11 -35.55 -15.21 11.80
C ALA A 11 -34.14 -15.76 11.48
N ARG A 12 -33.64 -16.65 12.33
CA ARG A 12 -32.35 -17.31 12.11
C ARG A 12 -32.50 -18.40 11.06
N VAL A 13 -31.62 -18.38 10.07
CA VAL A 13 -31.58 -19.36 8.97
C VAL A 13 -30.27 -20.13 9.00
N GLN A 14 -30.28 -21.31 8.39
CA GLN A 14 -29.11 -22.17 8.26
C GLN A 14 -28.67 -22.20 6.80
N THR A 15 -27.40 -21.86 6.55
CA THR A 15 -26.74 -21.99 5.25
C THR A 15 -25.67 -23.08 5.34
N LYS A 16 -25.53 -23.89 4.29
CA LYS A 16 -24.57 -25.00 4.25
C LYS A 16 -23.66 -24.88 3.04
N ILE A 17 -22.35 -25.04 3.26
CA ILE A 17 -21.32 -25.06 2.22
C ILE A 17 -20.66 -26.43 2.26
N SER A 18 -20.65 -27.14 1.12
CA SER A 18 -19.95 -28.41 0.97
C SER A 18 -18.63 -28.21 0.24
N VAL A 19 -17.52 -28.51 0.91
CA VAL A 19 -16.19 -28.48 0.30
C VAL A 19 -15.90 -29.85 -0.32
N ALA A 20 -15.71 -29.90 -1.63
CA ALA A 20 -15.57 -31.17 -2.34
C ALA A 20 -14.23 -31.87 -2.06
N ASP A 21 -13.12 -31.13 -2.04
CA ASP A 21 -11.79 -31.67 -1.76
C ASP A 21 -11.45 -31.60 -0.26
N PRO A 22 -11.22 -32.75 0.42
CA PRO A 22 -10.80 -32.76 1.81
C PRO A 22 -9.50 -31.97 2.08
N LYS A 23 -8.60 -31.85 1.11
CA LYS A 23 -7.37 -31.04 1.24
C LYS A 23 -7.68 -29.55 1.34
N ILE A 24 -8.63 -29.07 0.55
CA ILE A 24 -9.11 -27.67 0.63
C ILE A 24 -9.71 -27.43 2.01
N MET A 25 -10.53 -28.36 2.52
CA MET A 25 -11.10 -28.23 3.86
C MET A 25 -10.00 -28.12 4.93
N VAL A 26 -8.99 -29.00 4.92
CA VAL A 26 -7.89 -28.94 5.89
C VAL A 26 -7.14 -27.61 5.82
N ASN A 27 -6.86 -27.12 4.61
CA ASN A 27 -6.18 -25.83 4.42
C ASN A 27 -7.04 -24.63 4.85
N LEU A 28 -8.37 -24.73 4.68
CA LEU A 28 -9.33 -23.70 5.06
C LEU A 28 -9.44 -23.54 6.58
N LEU A 29 -9.32 -24.63 7.34
CA LEU A 29 -9.32 -24.60 8.80
C LEU A 29 -7.99 -24.11 9.37
N GLY A 30 -6.89 -24.42 8.69
CA GLY A 30 -5.53 -24.10 9.11
C GLY A 30 -5.04 -24.95 10.29
N PRO A 31 -3.76 -24.83 10.66
CA PRO A 31 -3.18 -25.61 11.74
C PRO A 31 -3.87 -25.29 13.08
N LYS A 32 -4.31 -26.33 13.80
CA LYS A 32 -5.05 -26.20 15.08
C LYS A 32 -6.31 -25.32 14.98
N ASP A 33 -6.94 -25.31 13.81
CA ASP A 33 -8.16 -24.54 13.51
C ASP A 33 -7.98 -23.02 13.65
N GLU A 34 -6.75 -22.51 13.49
CA GLU A 34 -6.47 -21.08 13.71
C GLU A 34 -7.25 -20.16 12.74
N ILE A 35 -7.48 -20.60 11.50
CA ILE A 35 -8.21 -19.83 10.50
C ILE A 35 -9.71 -19.89 10.79
N LEU A 36 -10.23 -21.06 11.17
CA LEU A 36 -11.63 -21.19 11.58
C LEU A 36 -11.95 -20.26 12.76
N ARG A 37 -11.13 -20.29 13.83
CA ARG A 37 -11.33 -19.42 15.01
C ARG A 37 -11.24 -17.94 14.66
N LEU A 38 -10.42 -17.58 13.69
CA LEU A 38 -10.32 -16.20 13.21
C LEU A 38 -11.60 -15.79 12.48
N VAL A 39 -12.11 -16.64 11.60
CA VAL A 39 -13.36 -16.41 10.86
C VAL A 39 -14.55 -16.33 11.82
N GLU A 40 -14.64 -17.24 12.80
CA GLU A 40 -15.67 -17.21 13.87
C GLU A 40 -15.66 -15.90 14.67
N ARG A 41 -14.49 -15.30 14.91
CA ARG A 41 -14.38 -14.00 15.60
C ARG A 41 -14.70 -12.81 14.71
N THR A 42 -14.62 -12.98 13.40
CA THR A 42 -14.82 -11.90 12.41
C THR A 42 -16.28 -11.82 12.00
N LEU A 43 -17.00 -12.95 12.00
CA LEU A 43 -18.39 -13.05 11.58
C LEU A 43 -19.37 -12.90 12.76
N VAL A 44 -20.55 -12.37 12.47
CA VAL A 44 -21.68 -12.31 13.42
C VAL A 44 -22.41 -13.66 13.51
N SER A 45 -22.36 -14.47 12.44
CA SER A 45 -23.03 -15.77 12.38
C SER A 45 -22.24 -16.87 13.08
N ASP A 46 -22.94 -17.82 13.69
CA ASP A 46 -22.33 -19.01 14.26
C ASP A 46 -21.87 -19.95 13.14
N VAL A 47 -20.60 -20.36 13.17
CA VAL A 47 -20.01 -21.29 12.19
C VAL A 47 -19.72 -22.63 12.87
N HIS A 48 -20.10 -23.72 12.22
CA HIS A 48 -19.79 -25.08 12.68
C HIS A 48 -19.27 -25.92 11.51
N VAL A 49 -18.17 -26.63 11.71
CA VAL A 49 -17.56 -27.49 10.68
C VAL A 49 -17.67 -28.95 11.11
N ARG A 50 -18.18 -29.80 10.21
CA ARG A 50 -18.23 -31.25 10.42
C ARG A 50 -17.89 -31.98 9.13
N GLY A 51 -16.77 -32.71 9.15
CA GLY A 51 -16.26 -33.40 7.97
C GLY A 51 -15.90 -32.39 6.88
N ASN A 52 -16.62 -32.43 5.76
CA ASN A 52 -16.45 -31.52 4.64
C ASN A 52 -17.60 -30.50 4.47
N GLU A 53 -18.48 -30.39 5.48
CA GLU A 53 -19.60 -29.45 5.48
C GLU A 53 -19.36 -28.32 6.52
N ILE A 54 -19.56 -27.07 6.07
CA ILE A 54 -19.58 -25.87 6.91
C ILE A 54 -21.04 -25.46 7.04
N THR A 55 -21.52 -25.35 8.27
CA THR A 55 -22.85 -24.87 8.62
C THR A 55 -22.74 -23.47 9.21
N ILE A 56 -23.50 -22.52 8.67
CA ILE A 56 -23.58 -21.14 9.14
C ILE A 56 -25.00 -20.88 9.65
N THR A 57 -25.14 -20.36 10.87
CA THR A 57 -26.44 -20.11 11.50
C THR A 57 -26.52 -18.68 12.06
N GLY A 58 -27.43 -17.87 11.50
CA GLY A 58 -27.48 -16.44 11.79
C GLY A 58 -28.63 -15.76 11.05
N ALA A 59 -28.61 -14.43 10.99
CA ALA A 59 -29.54 -13.69 10.14
C ALA A 59 -29.18 -13.92 8.65
N PRO A 60 -30.15 -13.87 7.71
CA PRO A 60 -29.89 -14.14 6.30
C PRO A 60 -28.76 -13.29 5.69
N ALA A 61 -28.68 -12.00 6.07
CA ALA A 61 -27.64 -11.10 5.59
C ALA A 61 -26.24 -11.47 6.12
N ASP A 62 -26.16 -11.85 7.41
CA ASP A 62 -24.90 -12.25 8.04
C ASP A 62 -24.41 -13.59 7.47
N ASN A 63 -25.33 -14.53 7.23
CA ASN A 63 -25.03 -15.80 6.58
C ASN A 63 -24.49 -15.58 5.15
N ALA A 64 -25.08 -14.66 4.39
CA ALA A 64 -24.62 -14.35 3.04
C ALA A 64 -23.22 -13.71 3.01
N THR A 65 -22.87 -12.93 4.04
CA THR A 65 -21.50 -12.38 4.19
C THR A 65 -20.50 -13.49 4.56
N ALA A 66 -20.88 -14.37 5.49
CA ALA A 66 -20.07 -15.53 5.85
C ALA A 66 -19.83 -16.47 4.66
N GLU A 67 -20.88 -16.74 3.87
CA GLU A 67 -20.82 -17.57 2.68
C GLU A 67 -19.89 -16.98 1.61
N ARG A 68 -19.99 -15.67 1.36
CA ARG A 68 -19.06 -14.96 0.47
C ARG A 68 -17.61 -15.07 0.96
N LEU A 69 -17.37 -14.87 2.25
CA LEU A 69 -16.02 -15.03 2.82
C LEU A 69 -15.46 -16.43 2.58
N PHE A 70 -16.22 -17.48 2.92
CA PHE A 70 -15.76 -18.86 2.69
C PHE A 70 -15.53 -19.16 1.21
N SER A 71 -16.40 -18.67 0.32
CA SER A 71 -16.25 -18.85 -1.12
C SER A 71 -14.95 -18.24 -1.66
N GLU A 72 -14.61 -17.01 -1.23
CA GLU A 72 -13.35 -16.36 -1.61
C GLU A 72 -12.12 -17.08 -1.04
N LEU A 73 -12.19 -17.55 0.22
CA LEU A 73 -11.10 -18.30 0.83
C LEU A 73 -10.86 -19.66 0.16
N ILE A 74 -11.94 -20.35 -0.23
CA ILE A 74 -11.87 -21.60 -0.99
C ILE A 74 -11.19 -21.35 -2.34
N GLU A 75 -11.61 -20.31 -3.07
CA GLU A 75 -11.02 -19.99 -4.38
C GLU A 75 -9.54 -19.62 -4.29
N LEU A 76 -9.11 -18.93 -3.22
CA LEU A 76 -7.69 -18.69 -2.95
C LEU A 76 -6.90 -19.99 -2.85
N ILE A 77 -7.40 -20.96 -2.08
CA ILE A 77 -6.76 -22.27 -1.93
C ILE A 77 -6.73 -23.02 -3.27
N GLU A 78 -7.83 -22.98 -4.04
CA GLU A 78 -7.91 -23.61 -5.36
C GLU A 78 -6.90 -23.02 -6.35
N LYS A 79 -6.64 -21.72 -6.26
CA LYS A 79 -5.59 -21.02 -7.03
C LYS A 79 -4.17 -21.26 -6.49
N GLY A 80 -4.01 -22.12 -5.48
CA GLY A 80 -2.72 -22.55 -4.94
C GLY A 80 -2.15 -21.62 -3.87
N GLU A 81 -2.94 -20.69 -3.34
CA GLU A 81 -2.50 -19.81 -2.25
C GLU A 81 -2.59 -20.52 -0.90
N THR A 82 -1.55 -20.33 -0.09
CA THR A 82 -1.57 -20.73 1.32
C THR A 82 -2.34 -19.69 2.12
N LEU A 83 -3.46 -20.08 2.72
CA LEU A 83 -4.18 -19.18 3.62
C LEU A 83 -3.34 -18.86 4.85
N THR A 84 -3.32 -17.58 5.18
CA THR A 84 -2.68 -17.02 6.37
C THR A 84 -3.70 -16.15 7.09
N VAL A 85 -3.46 -15.91 8.38
CA VAL A 85 -4.26 -14.98 9.19
C VAL A 85 -4.42 -13.61 8.49
N ASP A 86 -3.35 -13.10 7.88
CA ASP A 86 -3.37 -11.83 7.16
C ASP A 86 -4.21 -11.90 5.88
N ALA A 87 -4.15 -13.00 5.13
CA ALA A 87 -4.96 -13.18 3.91
C ALA A 87 -6.45 -13.21 4.25
N VAL A 88 -6.84 -13.86 5.34
CA VAL A 88 -8.23 -13.93 5.81
C VAL A 88 -8.74 -12.56 6.23
N ARG A 89 -7.95 -11.82 7.03
CA ARG A 89 -8.32 -10.45 7.44
C ARG A 89 -8.49 -9.51 6.25
N ARG A 90 -7.59 -9.59 5.27
CA ARG A 90 -7.70 -8.79 4.03
C ARG A 90 -8.92 -9.16 3.22
N THR A 91 -9.21 -10.45 3.07
CA THR A 91 -10.41 -10.93 2.38
C THR A 91 -11.68 -10.39 3.04
N ALA A 92 -11.78 -10.47 4.36
CA ALA A 92 -12.91 -9.91 5.10
C ALA A 92 -13.02 -8.39 4.90
N SER A 93 -11.91 -7.65 5.05
CA SER A 93 -11.89 -6.18 4.89
C SER A 93 -12.25 -5.73 3.47
N MET A 94 -11.87 -6.48 2.43
CA MET A 94 -12.27 -6.20 1.06
C MET A 94 -13.77 -6.43 0.83
N LEU A 95 -14.34 -7.49 1.42
CA LEU A 95 -15.77 -7.79 1.31
C LEU A 95 -16.65 -6.72 2.00
N GLU A 96 -16.16 -6.11 3.09
CA GLU A 96 -16.84 -4.99 3.77
C GLU A 96 -16.97 -3.74 2.88
N GLN A 97 -16.05 -3.54 1.93
CA GLN A 97 -16.08 -2.40 1.01
C GLN A 97 -17.18 -2.53 -0.07
N ASN A 98 -17.88 -3.67 -0.15
CA ASN A 98 -19.00 -3.93 -1.05
C ASN A 98 -18.71 -3.56 -2.52
N THR A 99 -17.52 -3.89 -3.00
CA THR A 99 -17.13 -3.69 -4.40
C THR A 99 -17.45 -4.90 -5.26
N THR A 100 -17.41 -4.75 -6.59
CA THR A 100 -17.56 -5.86 -7.54
C THR A 100 -16.30 -6.71 -7.67
N GLU A 101 -15.14 -6.18 -7.25
CA GLU A 101 -13.87 -6.89 -7.35
C GLU A 101 -13.77 -7.98 -6.29
N ARG A 102 -13.30 -9.15 -6.70
CA ARG A 102 -13.24 -10.32 -5.83
C ARG A 102 -11.89 -10.38 -5.12
N PRO A 103 -11.86 -10.55 -3.78
CA PRO A 103 -10.61 -10.72 -3.04
C PRO A 103 -9.67 -11.79 -3.61
N ALA A 104 -10.22 -12.90 -4.10
CA ALA A 104 -9.44 -13.97 -4.71
C ALA A 104 -8.69 -13.49 -5.96
N GLU A 105 -9.26 -12.61 -6.78
CA GLU A 105 -8.60 -12.02 -7.95
C GLU A 105 -7.47 -11.08 -7.55
N VAL A 106 -7.71 -10.23 -6.54
CA VAL A 106 -6.71 -9.29 -6.02
C VAL A 106 -5.50 -10.03 -5.47
N LEU A 107 -5.75 -10.98 -4.57
CA LEU A 107 -4.69 -11.66 -3.81
C LEU A 107 -3.98 -12.74 -4.59
N THR A 108 -4.41 -13.05 -5.82
CA THR A 108 -3.73 -13.98 -6.74
C THR A 108 -3.05 -13.27 -7.91
N LEU A 109 -3.17 -11.94 -8.01
CA LEU A 109 -2.51 -11.11 -9.01
C LEU A 109 -0.99 -10.98 -8.74
N ASN A 110 -0.24 -12.03 -9.08
CA ASN A 110 1.20 -12.07 -8.85
C ASN A 110 1.96 -11.22 -9.88
N ILE A 111 2.70 -10.21 -9.42
CA ILE A 111 3.51 -9.34 -10.29
C ILE A 111 4.89 -9.97 -10.52
N LEU A 112 5.57 -10.31 -9.42
CA LEU A 112 6.87 -10.96 -9.43
C LEU A 112 6.91 -12.04 -8.36
N SER A 113 7.52 -13.18 -8.68
CA SER A 113 7.77 -14.25 -7.72
C SER A 113 9.25 -14.59 -7.70
N ARG A 114 9.87 -14.52 -6.52
CA ARG A 114 11.28 -14.81 -6.33
C ARG A 114 11.54 -15.48 -4.99
N ARG A 115 12.26 -16.61 -5.00
CA ARG A 115 12.67 -17.38 -3.80
C ARG A 115 11.51 -17.63 -2.81
N GLY A 116 10.33 -17.94 -3.33
CA GLY A 116 9.12 -18.16 -2.54
C GLY A 116 8.46 -16.89 -1.97
N ARG A 117 9.00 -15.70 -2.24
CA ARG A 117 8.35 -14.40 -1.95
C ARG A 117 7.67 -13.90 -3.22
N THR A 118 6.39 -13.60 -3.12
CA THR A 118 5.61 -13.03 -4.22
C THR A 118 5.23 -11.59 -3.93
N ILE A 119 5.52 -10.71 -4.87
CA ILE A 119 5.13 -9.31 -4.85
C ILE A 119 3.81 -9.18 -5.62
N ARG A 120 2.79 -8.67 -4.94
CA ARG A 120 1.43 -8.51 -5.43
C ARG A 120 0.69 -7.41 -4.66
N PRO A 121 -0.39 -6.83 -5.22
CA PRO A 121 -1.30 -6.01 -4.45
C PRO A 121 -1.95 -6.84 -3.32
N LYS A 122 -2.25 -6.16 -2.22
CA LYS A 122 -2.82 -6.75 -1.00
C LYS A 122 -4.09 -6.04 -0.56
N THR A 123 -4.45 -4.96 -1.25
CA THR A 123 -5.67 -4.16 -1.04
C THR A 123 -6.27 -3.82 -2.41
N LEU A 124 -7.55 -3.45 -2.44
CA LEU A 124 -8.21 -3.01 -3.67
C LEU A 124 -7.56 -1.77 -4.25
N GLY A 125 -7.21 -0.78 -3.41
CA GLY A 125 -6.50 0.42 -3.87
C GLY A 125 -5.15 0.09 -4.51
N GLN A 126 -4.39 -0.86 -3.96
CA GLN A 126 -3.15 -1.33 -4.57
C GLN A 126 -3.39 -2.06 -5.91
N LYS A 127 -4.47 -2.82 -6.05
CA LYS A 127 -4.81 -3.46 -7.33
C LYS A 127 -5.14 -2.41 -8.38
N HIS A 128 -6.07 -1.50 -8.10
CA HIS A 128 -6.43 -0.43 -9.02
C HIS A 128 -5.20 0.41 -9.43
N TYR A 129 -4.27 0.67 -8.50
CA TYR A 129 -3.01 1.34 -8.82
C TYR A 129 -2.14 0.54 -9.80
N VAL A 130 -2.02 -0.77 -9.61
CA VAL A 130 -1.26 -1.65 -10.51
C VAL A 130 -1.93 -1.76 -11.88
N ASP A 131 -3.25 -1.86 -11.93
CA ASP A 131 -4.01 -1.89 -13.18
C ASP A 131 -3.87 -0.56 -13.95
N ALA A 132 -3.95 0.57 -13.24
CA ALA A 132 -3.71 1.88 -13.82
C ALA A 132 -2.30 1.99 -14.44
N ILE A 133 -1.28 1.40 -13.80
CA ILE A 133 0.08 1.32 -14.34
C ILE A 133 0.08 0.53 -15.66
N ASP A 134 -0.72 -0.51 -15.82
CA ASP A 134 -0.78 -1.25 -17.09
C ASP A 134 -1.47 -0.42 -18.19
N GLU A 135 -2.58 0.22 -17.83
CA GLU A 135 -3.50 0.87 -18.77
C GLU A 135 -3.05 2.26 -19.25
N ASN A 136 -2.19 2.96 -18.50
CA ASN A 136 -1.84 4.35 -18.77
C ASN A 136 -0.33 4.57 -18.94
N THR A 137 0.08 5.49 -19.81
CA THR A 137 1.49 5.85 -20.03
C THR A 137 2.09 6.63 -18.87
N ILE A 138 1.31 7.51 -18.20
CA ILE A 138 1.75 8.23 -17.00
C ILE A 138 0.82 7.92 -15.84
N VAL A 139 1.36 7.45 -14.71
CA VAL A 139 0.59 7.21 -13.49
C VAL A 139 1.19 7.96 -12.31
N PHE A 140 0.35 8.67 -11.58
CA PHE A 140 0.68 9.27 -10.29
C PHE A 140 0.15 8.38 -9.16
N GLY A 141 1.04 7.72 -8.43
CA GLY A 141 0.70 6.99 -7.20
C GLY A 141 0.89 7.88 -5.98
N ILE A 142 -0.20 8.45 -5.46
CA ILE A 142 -0.18 9.42 -4.36
C ILE A 142 -0.74 8.75 -3.12
N GLY A 143 -0.04 8.84 -1.99
CA GLY A 143 -0.59 8.36 -0.72
C GLY A 143 0.45 8.18 0.38
N PRO A 144 0.01 7.78 1.58
CA PRO A 144 0.89 7.67 2.75
C PRO A 144 2.09 6.73 2.58
N ALA A 145 3.09 6.87 3.45
CA ALA A 145 4.19 5.91 3.55
C ALA A 145 3.69 4.51 3.93
N GLY A 146 4.18 3.47 3.23
CA GLY A 146 3.81 2.08 3.47
C GLY A 146 2.58 1.57 2.70
N THR A 147 1.98 2.41 1.85
CA THR A 147 0.91 2.00 0.91
C THR A 147 1.39 1.14 -0.26
N GLY A 148 2.71 1.02 -0.44
CA GLY A 148 3.31 0.21 -1.50
C GLY A 148 3.48 0.92 -2.85
N LYS A 149 3.15 2.22 -2.97
CA LYS A 149 3.26 3.00 -4.22
C LYS A 149 4.56 2.81 -5.00
N THR A 150 5.71 3.06 -4.39
CA THR A 150 7.03 2.93 -5.04
C THR A 150 7.39 1.45 -5.25
N TYR A 151 7.11 0.59 -4.26
CA TYR A 151 7.46 -0.83 -4.31
C TYR A 151 6.72 -1.59 -5.42
N LEU A 152 5.41 -1.35 -5.57
CA LEU A 152 4.59 -1.97 -6.62
C LEU A 152 4.95 -1.41 -8.01
N ALA A 153 5.23 -0.11 -8.13
CA ALA A 153 5.71 0.48 -9.38
C ALA A 153 7.02 -0.16 -9.85
N MET A 154 7.98 -0.33 -8.92
CA MET A 154 9.24 -0.99 -9.22
C MET A 154 9.05 -2.45 -9.60
N ALA A 155 8.12 -3.17 -8.96
CA ALA A 155 7.79 -4.54 -9.35
C ALA A 155 7.23 -4.60 -10.78
N LYS A 156 6.38 -3.65 -11.18
CA LYS A 156 5.88 -3.53 -12.56
C LYS A 156 6.97 -3.16 -13.55
N ALA A 157 7.90 -2.28 -13.17
CA ALA A 157 9.06 -1.95 -14.00
C ALA A 157 9.95 -3.17 -14.27
N VAL A 158 10.26 -3.95 -13.24
CA VAL A 158 11.05 -5.18 -13.36
C VAL A 158 10.31 -6.23 -14.18
N GLN A 159 8.99 -6.39 -13.97
CA GLN A 159 8.15 -7.28 -14.79
C GLN A 159 8.20 -6.88 -16.27
N ALA A 160 8.03 -5.59 -16.58
CA ALA A 160 8.07 -5.08 -17.95
C ALA A 160 9.46 -5.30 -18.61
N LEU A 161 10.54 -5.10 -17.86
CA LEU A 161 11.90 -5.36 -18.33
C LEU A 161 12.13 -6.86 -18.63
N GLN A 162 11.70 -7.75 -17.73
CA GLN A 162 11.81 -9.21 -17.92
C GLN A 162 10.96 -9.69 -19.11
N ALA A 163 9.79 -9.09 -19.31
CA ALA A 163 8.91 -9.34 -20.44
C ALA A 163 9.38 -8.67 -21.75
N LYS A 164 10.51 -7.94 -21.73
CA LYS A 164 11.06 -7.18 -22.87
C LYS A 164 10.08 -6.15 -23.47
N GLN A 165 9.16 -5.65 -22.65
CA GLN A 165 8.25 -4.55 -23.02
C GLN A 165 8.96 -3.20 -23.00
N VAL A 166 10.01 -3.10 -22.19
CA VAL A 166 10.95 -1.97 -22.16
C VAL A 166 12.38 -2.51 -22.18
N SER A 167 13.33 -1.73 -22.69
CA SER A 167 14.76 -2.11 -22.67
C SER A 167 15.51 -1.62 -21.44
N ARG A 168 14.95 -0.68 -20.66
CA ARG A 168 15.60 -0.11 -19.47
C ARG A 168 14.63 0.35 -18.39
N ILE A 169 15.13 0.36 -17.15
CA ILE A 169 14.46 0.95 -15.98
C ILE A 169 15.28 2.15 -15.50
N ILE A 170 14.61 3.28 -15.26
CA ILE A 170 15.24 4.48 -14.71
C ILE A 170 14.53 4.83 -13.41
N LEU A 171 15.22 4.71 -12.29
CA LEU A 171 14.73 5.09 -10.97
C LEU A 171 15.37 6.41 -10.57
N THR A 172 14.54 7.39 -10.25
CA THR A 172 15.02 8.72 -9.90
C THR A 172 14.30 9.31 -8.71
N ARG A 173 15.01 10.14 -7.95
CA ARG A 173 14.53 10.81 -6.75
C ARG A 173 15.06 12.24 -6.74
N PRO A 174 14.27 13.25 -6.34
CA PRO A 174 14.81 14.59 -6.14
C PRO A 174 15.82 14.58 -4.99
N ALA A 175 16.92 15.31 -5.14
CA ALA A 175 17.81 15.58 -4.03
C ALA A 175 17.15 16.65 -3.16
N VAL A 176 16.92 16.33 -1.90
CA VAL A 176 16.30 17.24 -0.93
C VAL A 176 17.21 17.31 0.28
N GLU A 177 17.53 18.53 0.71
CA GLU A 177 18.34 18.75 1.90
C GLU A 177 17.46 18.52 3.14
N ALA A 178 17.26 17.26 3.51
CA ALA A 178 16.55 16.89 4.72
C ALA A 178 17.46 17.14 5.95
N GLY A 179 17.44 18.37 6.47
CA GLY A 179 18.04 18.75 7.75
C GLY A 179 19.54 19.05 7.76
N GLU A 180 20.36 18.35 6.97
CA GLU A 180 21.78 18.67 6.77
C GLU A 180 21.99 19.22 5.35
N ARG A 181 22.62 20.41 5.20
CA ARG A 181 22.93 20.92 3.85
C ARG A 181 23.82 19.91 3.15
N LEU A 182 23.51 19.55 1.90
CA LEU A 182 24.25 18.56 1.11
C LEU A 182 25.76 18.91 1.03
N GLY A 183 26.11 20.19 1.27
CA GLY A 183 27.47 20.68 1.40
C GLY A 183 28.32 20.09 2.53
N PHE A 184 27.75 19.56 3.62
CA PHE A 184 28.50 19.18 4.84
C PHE A 184 28.96 17.72 4.92
N LEU A 185 28.40 16.80 4.13
CA LEU A 185 28.88 15.42 4.11
C LEU A 185 30.27 15.37 3.42
N PRO A 186 31.32 14.78 4.02
CA PRO A 186 32.60 14.59 3.35
C PRO A 186 32.46 13.57 2.21
N GLY A 187 33.20 13.75 1.11
CA GLY A 187 33.20 12.83 -0.04
C GLY A 187 32.80 13.48 -1.38
N THR A 188 32.79 12.67 -2.42
CA THR A 188 32.35 13.02 -3.79
C THR A 188 30.85 13.28 -3.83
N LEU A 189 30.36 14.03 -4.83
CA LEU A 189 28.93 14.33 -4.98
C LEU A 189 28.05 13.06 -4.99
N ASN A 190 28.56 11.97 -5.57
CA ASN A 190 27.87 10.68 -5.59
C ASN A 190 27.74 10.07 -4.19
N GLU A 191 28.81 10.10 -3.38
CA GLU A 191 28.80 9.58 -1.99
C GLU A 191 27.82 10.36 -1.10
N LYS A 192 27.57 11.64 -1.40
CA LYS A 192 26.59 12.45 -0.65
C LYS A 192 25.14 12.15 -1.04
N ILE A 193 24.90 11.70 -2.27
CA ILE A 193 23.56 11.42 -2.80
C ILE A 193 23.16 9.95 -2.55
N ASP A 194 24.14 9.04 -2.46
CA ASP A 194 23.93 7.60 -2.26
C ASP A 194 22.94 7.24 -1.13
N PRO A 195 23.00 7.86 0.07
CA PRO A 195 22.05 7.54 1.15
C PRO A 195 20.58 7.75 0.77
N TYR A 196 20.28 8.75 -0.07
CA TYR A 196 18.90 9.07 -0.50
C TYR A 196 18.37 8.07 -1.53
N LEU A 197 19.27 7.44 -2.29
CA LEU A 197 18.94 6.45 -3.33
C LEU A 197 18.95 5.02 -2.78
N ARG A 198 19.55 4.78 -1.61
CA ARG A 198 19.65 3.46 -0.97
C ARG A 198 18.32 2.69 -0.87
N PRO A 199 17.18 3.29 -0.50
CA PRO A 199 15.91 2.57 -0.46
C PRO A 199 15.49 1.96 -1.82
N LEU A 200 15.88 2.60 -2.93
CA LEU A 200 15.62 2.08 -4.28
C LEU A 200 16.52 0.87 -4.59
N TYR A 201 17.78 0.90 -4.15
CA TYR A 201 18.67 -0.26 -4.27
C TYR A 201 18.18 -1.45 -3.44
N ASP A 202 17.76 -1.21 -2.19
CA ASP A 202 17.22 -2.25 -1.30
C ASP A 202 15.98 -2.91 -1.91
N ALA A 203 15.08 -2.12 -2.50
CA ALA A 203 13.88 -2.64 -3.18
C ALA A 203 14.23 -3.48 -4.42
N LEU A 204 15.28 -3.13 -5.18
CA LEU A 204 15.76 -3.97 -6.29
C LEU A 204 16.28 -5.32 -5.82
N HIS A 205 16.93 -5.40 -4.66
CA HIS A 205 17.42 -6.67 -4.09
C HIS A 205 16.31 -7.65 -3.69
N ASP A 206 15.12 -7.14 -3.38
CA ASP A 206 13.93 -7.97 -3.19
C ASP A 206 13.45 -8.59 -4.51
N MET A 207 13.58 -7.86 -5.63
CA MET A 207 12.98 -8.19 -6.93
C MET A 207 13.90 -8.97 -7.87
N LEU A 208 15.21 -8.74 -7.79
CA LEU A 208 16.23 -9.30 -8.68
C LEU A 208 17.29 -10.08 -7.91
N ASP A 209 18.03 -10.93 -8.62
CA ASP A 209 19.17 -11.61 -8.01
C ASP A 209 20.30 -10.64 -7.72
N PRO A 210 20.89 -10.65 -6.50
CA PRO A 210 21.95 -9.73 -6.11
C PRO A 210 23.12 -9.67 -7.10
N GLU A 211 23.46 -10.80 -7.71
CA GLU A 211 24.53 -10.90 -8.72
C GLU A 211 24.16 -10.24 -10.06
N THR A 212 22.86 -10.15 -10.37
CA THR A 212 22.38 -9.55 -11.63
C THR A 212 22.33 -8.02 -11.57
N ILE A 213 22.10 -7.44 -10.39
CA ILE A 213 21.93 -6.00 -10.22
C ILE A 213 23.19 -5.23 -10.68
N PRO A 214 24.42 -5.53 -10.21
CA PRO A 214 25.63 -4.84 -10.68
C PRO A 214 25.80 -4.91 -12.20
N ARG A 215 25.50 -6.06 -12.81
CA ARG A 215 25.60 -6.24 -14.27
C ARG A 215 24.61 -5.36 -15.03
N LEU A 216 23.35 -5.30 -14.57
CA LEU A 216 22.31 -4.48 -15.20
C LEU A 216 22.58 -2.99 -15.01
N MET A 217 23.11 -2.59 -13.86
CA MET A 217 23.54 -1.22 -13.58
C MET A 217 24.72 -0.81 -14.48
N GLN A 218 25.75 -1.66 -14.58
CA GLN A 218 26.92 -1.39 -15.42
C GLN A 218 26.56 -1.30 -16.91
N ALA A 219 25.60 -2.10 -17.37
CA ALA A 219 25.09 -2.06 -18.74
C ALA A 219 24.16 -0.86 -19.02
N GLY A 220 23.76 -0.10 -17.99
CA GLY A 220 22.76 0.97 -18.10
C GLY A 220 21.33 0.47 -18.35
N THR A 221 21.08 -0.83 -18.19
CA THR A 221 19.74 -1.42 -18.27
C THR A 221 18.89 -1.02 -17.06
N ILE A 222 19.51 -0.89 -15.89
CA ILE A 222 18.90 -0.25 -14.72
C ILE A 222 19.75 0.97 -14.39
N GLU A 223 19.13 2.12 -14.22
CA GLU A 223 19.78 3.36 -13.82
C GLU A 223 19.12 3.87 -12.55
N VAL A 224 19.90 4.13 -11.50
CA VAL A 224 19.44 4.79 -10.27
C VAL A 224 20.20 6.10 -10.14
N ALA A 225 19.51 7.22 -10.32
CA ALA A 225 20.16 8.53 -10.45
C ALA A 225 19.30 9.67 -9.91
N PRO A 226 19.89 10.79 -9.44
CA PRO A 226 19.12 11.93 -8.98
C PRO A 226 18.38 12.64 -10.12
N LEU A 227 17.27 13.30 -9.81
CA LEU A 227 16.36 13.94 -10.79
C LEU A 227 17.08 14.90 -11.77
N ALA A 228 18.14 15.56 -11.32
CA ALA A 228 18.92 16.48 -12.15
C ALA A 228 19.49 15.83 -13.41
N TYR A 229 19.76 14.52 -13.38
CA TYR A 229 20.35 13.76 -14.49
C TYR A 229 19.33 13.50 -15.61
N MET A 230 18.06 13.78 -15.38
CA MET A 230 17.02 13.66 -16.40
C MET A 230 17.02 14.83 -17.39
N ARG A 231 17.67 15.95 -17.04
CA ARG A 231 17.68 17.17 -17.85
C ARG A 231 18.25 16.92 -19.24
N GLY A 232 17.54 17.38 -20.27
CA GLY A 232 17.99 17.29 -21.67
C GLY A 232 17.91 15.88 -22.29
N ARG A 233 17.37 14.89 -21.57
CA ARG A 233 17.20 13.53 -22.10
C ARG A 233 15.85 13.36 -22.80
N THR A 234 15.79 12.42 -23.73
CA THR A 234 14.53 11.84 -24.21
C THR A 234 14.57 10.36 -23.88
N LEU A 235 13.58 9.90 -23.13
CA LEU A 235 13.59 8.58 -22.53
C LEU A 235 12.66 7.66 -23.32
N ASN A 236 13.17 7.10 -24.42
CA ASN A 236 12.48 6.07 -25.19
C ASN A 236 12.64 4.68 -24.56
N ASP A 237 11.66 3.81 -24.80
CA ASP A 237 11.68 2.37 -24.51
C ASP A 237 12.12 2.06 -23.06
N ALA A 238 11.56 2.82 -22.12
CA ALA A 238 11.99 2.86 -20.73
C ALA A 238 10.83 2.85 -19.77
N PHE A 239 10.98 2.17 -18.64
CA PHE A 239 10.11 2.34 -17.48
C PHE A 239 10.78 3.29 -16.49
N ILE A 240 10.21 4.47 -16.31
CA ILE A 240 10.80 5.53 -15.48
C ILE A 240 9.96 5.72 -14.21
N ILE A 241 10.61 5.72 -13.05
CA ILE A 241 9.97 5.97 -11.77
C ILE A 241 10.60 7.20 -11.13
N LEU A 242 9.78 8.22 -10.85
CA LEU A 242 10.14 9.34 -10.00
C LEU A 242 9.57 9.09 -8.60
N ASP A 243 10.44 8.75 -7.66
CA ASP A 243 10.10 8.56 -6.25
C ASP A 243 10.16 9.88 -5.48
N GLU A 244 9.34 9.98 -4.44
CA GLU A 244 9.31 11.11 -3.48
C GLU A 244 9.06 12.46 -4.19
N ALA A 245 8.16 12.41 -5.17
CA ALA A 245 7.85 13.50 -6.07
C ALA A 245 7.23 14.73 -5.37
N GLN A 246 6.73 14.58 -4.14
CA GLN A 246 6.27 15.72 -3.34
C GLN A 246 7.39 16.74 -3.11
N ASN A 247 8.64 16.31 -3.19
CA ASN A 247 9.83 17.14 -3.04
C ASN A 247 10.37 17.68 -4.38
N THR A 248 9.51 17.78 -5.39
CA THR A 248 9.81 18.48 -6.65
C THR A 248 9.14 19.84 -6.70
N THR A 249 9.78 20.79 -7.35
CA THR A 249 9.16 22.06 -7.78
C THR A 249 8.31 21.85 -9.04
N PRO A 250 7.37 22.76 -9.37
CA PRO A 250 6.60 22.70 -10.61
C PRO A 250 7.48 22.65 -11.86
N GLU A 251 8.59 23.39 -11.86
CA GLU A 251 9.56 23.42 -12.95
C GLU A 251 10.27 22.07 -13.11
N GLN A 252 10.65 21.43 -12.00
CA GLN A 252 11.26 20.09 -12.01
C GLN A 252 10.26 19.03 -12.48
N MET A 253 9.00 19.08 -12.02
CA MET A 253 7.95 18.17 -12.47
C MET A 253 7.71 18.31 -13.98
N LYS A 254 7.56 19.54 -14.49
CA LYS A 254 7.44 19.81 -15.93
C LYS A 254 8.67 19.35 -16.71
N MET A 255 9.87 19.62 -16.20
CA MET A 255 11.13 19.15 -16.79
C MET A 255 11.13 17.63 -16.94
N PHE A 256 10.75 16.91 -15.88
CA PHE A 256 10.73 15.46 -15.83
C PHE A 256 9.69 14.84 -16.78
N LEU A 257 8.42 15.28 -16.70
CA LEU A 257 7.34 14.71 -17.53
C LEU A 257 7.59 14.93 -19.02
N THR A 258 8.22 16.04 -19.39
CA THR A 258 8.60 16.31 -20.80
C THR A 258 9.81 15.51 -21.28
N ARG A 259 10.38 14.59 -20.46
CA ARG A 259 11.40 13.64 -20.92
C ARG A 259 10.80 12.36 -21.51
N LEU A 260 9.48 12.16 -21.41
CA LEU A 260 8.78 11.00 -21.97
C LEU A 260 9.10 10.86 -23.47
N GLY A 261 9.61 9.68 -23.84
CA GLY A 261 9.84 9.29 -25.24
C GLY A 261 8.88 8.20 -25.71
N PHE A 262 9.07 7.73 -26.93
CA PHE A 262 8.26 6.65 -27.50
C PHE A 262 8.49 5.32 -26.78
N GLY A 263 7.42 4.56 -26.57
CA GLY A 263 7.47 3.24 -25.91
C GLY A 263 7.89 3.31 -24.44
N ALA A 264 7.86 4.49 -23.83
CA ALA A 264 8.19 4.66 -22.42
C ALA A 264 6.95 4.77 -21.56
N LYS A 265 7.11 4.44 -20.27
CA LYS A 265 6.07 4.55 -19.24
C LYS A 265 6.64 5.28 -18.04
N ILE A 266 5.88 6.20 -17.46
CA ILE A 266 6.30 6.99 -16.30
C ILE A 266 5.38 6.68 -15.12
N VAL A 267 5.97 6.37 -13.97
CA VAL A 267 5.25 6.34 -12.69
C VAL A 267 5.85 7.37 -11.75
N VAL A 268 5.04 8.30 -11.29
CA VAL A 268 5.41 9.33 -10.32
C VAL A 268 4.80 8.93 -8.99
N THR A 269 5.61 8.79 -7.94
CA THR A 269 5.13 8.40 -6.61
C THR A 269 5.47 9.45 -5.58
N GLY A 270 4.58 9.68 -4.62
CA GLY A 270 4.83 10.64 -3.56
C GLY A 270 3.73 10.71 -2.51
N ASP A 271 3.98 11.52 -1.49
CA ASP A 271 3.02 11.80 -0.42
C ASP A 271 2.88 13.31 -0.23
N VAL A 272 1.74 13.87 -0.62
CA VAL A 272 1.50 15.32 -0.56
C VAL A 272 1.49 15.88 0.87
N THR A 273 1.42 15.04 1.90
CA THR A 273 1.50 15.49 3.30
C THR A 273 2.93 15.56 3.84
N GLN A 274 3.93 15.04 3.12
CA GLN A 274 5.34 14.96 3.56
C GLN A 274 6.26 15.82 2.67
N VAL A 275 5.95 17.12 2.53
CA VAL A 275 6.71 18.05 1.69
C VAL A 275 7.90 18.62 2.48
N ASP A 276 9.11 18.32 2.03
CA ASP A 276 10.38 18.75 2.62
C ASP A 276 11.02 19.94 1.87
N LEU A 277 10.25 20.63 1.02
CA LEU A 277 10.76 21.75 0.23
C LEU A 277 11.06 22.99 1.10
N PRO A 278 12.20 23.66 0.90
CA PRO A 278 12.56 24.84 1.68
C PRO A 278 11.61 26.02 1.40
N GLY A 279 11.42 26.86 2.41
CA GLY A 279 10.74 28.15 2.29
C GLY A 279 9.25 28.06 1.93
N GLY A 280 8.60 26.92 2.16
CA GLY A 280 7.18 26.73 1.83
C GLY A 280 6.90 26.72 0.32
N THR A 281 7.92 26.43 -0.49
CA THR A 281 7.77 26.31 -1.95
C THR A 281 6.67 25.32 -2.28
N THR A 282 5.77 25.69 -3.19
CA THR A 282 4.66 24.80 -3.55
C THR A 282 5.17 23.57 -4.27
N SER A 283 4.75 22.39 -3.81
CA SER A 283 5.09 21.12 -4.42
C SER A 283 4.55 21.01 -5.86
N GLY A 284 5.39 20.57 -6.77
CA GLY A 284 5.03 20.22 -8.14
C GLY A 284 3.99 19.11 -8.19
N LEU A 285 4.09 18.11 -7.31
CA LEU A 285 3.11 17.02 -7.20
C LEU A 285 1.71 17.53 -6.82
N ARG A 286 1.63 18.57 -5.99
CA ARG A 286 0.33 19.14 -5.57
C ARG A 286 -0.35 19.89 -6.71
N ILE A 287 0.40 20.67 -7.50
CA ILE A 287 -0.17 21.49 -8.58
C ILE A 287 -0.41 20.65 -9.84
N VAL A 288 0.44 19.67 -10.15
CA VAL A 288 0.36 18.90 -11.40
C VAL A 288 -0.97 18.17 -11.56
N ARG A 289 -1.63 17.80 -10.46
CA ARG A 289 -2.97 17.22 -10.44
C ARG A 289 -4.01 18.12 -11.13
N GLU A 290 -3.97 19.42 -10.85
CA GLU A 290 -4.89 20.38 -11.47
C GLU A 290 -4.47 20.70 -12.92
N ILE A 291 -3.15 20.76 -13.18
CA ILE A 291 -2.62 21.08 -14.52
C ILE A 291 -2.94 19.97 -15.53
N LEU A 292 -2.79 18.70 -15.14
CA LEU A 292 -2.98 17.56 -16.04
C LEU A 292 -4.38 16.95 -15.96
N LYS A 293 -5.32 17.65 -15.33
CA LYS A 293 -6.71 17.22 -15.26
C LYS A 293 -7.30 17.12 -16.66
N GLY A 294 -7.77 15.92 -17.03
CA GLY A 294 -8.38 15.66 -18.34
C GLY A 294 -7.39 15.39 -19.47
N VAL A 295 -6.09 15.27 -19.19
CA VAL A 295 -5.12 14.75 -20.16
C VAL A 295 -5.33 13.24 -20.29
N GLU A 296 -5.58 12.77 -21.51
CA GLU A 296 -5.70 11.34 -21.81
C GLU A 296 -4.39 10.61 -21.49
N ASP A 297 -4.49 9.32 -21.12
CA ASP A 297 -3.33 8.45 -20.85
C ASP A 297 -2.48 8.89 -19.63
N VAL A 298 -3.05 9.77 -18.79
CA VAL A 298 -2.55 10.18 -17.47
C VAL A 298 -3.55 9.79 -16.38
N HIS A 299 -3.10 9.03 -15.40
CA HIS A 299 -3.94 8.58 -14.28
C HIS A 299 -3.41 9.03 -12.92
N PHE A 300 -4.32 9.38 -12.00
CA PHE A 300 -3.99 9.71 -10.61
C PHE A 300 -4.61 8.65 -9.68
N ALA A 301 -3.78 7.75 -9.17
CA ALA A 301 -4.15 6.72 -8.22
C ALA A 301 -3.90 7.22 -6.79
N GLU A 302 -4.98 7.42 -6.05
CA GLU A 302 -4.96 7.86 -4.65
C GLU A 302 -5.02 6.64 -3.72
N LEU A 303 -3.93 6.39 -2.99
CA LEU A 303 -3.83 5.37 -1.96
C LEU A 303 -4.03 6.02 -0.59
N SER A 304 -4.73 5.31 0.30
CA SER A 304 -5.07 5.84 1.61
C SER A 304 -4.42 5.04 2.74
N SER A 305 -4.74 5.38 4.00
CA SER A 305 -4.32 4.59 5.16
C SER A 305 -4.81 3.14 5.11
N SER A 306 -5.94 2.85 4.44
CA SER A 306 -6.44 1.48 4.25
C SER A 306 -5.53 0.63 3.37
N ASP A 307 -4.66 1.26 2.57
CA ASP A 307 -3.72 0.57 1.68
C ASP A 307 -2.36 0.32 2.36
N VAL A 308 -2.17 0.78 3.60
CA VAL A 308 -0.92 0.61 4.33
C VAL A 308 -0.79 -0.84 4.80
N VAL A 309 0.17 -1.56 4.23
CA VAL A 309 0.44 -2.95 4.61
C VAL A 309 1.80 -3.04 5.29
N ARG A 310 1.76 -3.08 6.61
CA ARG A 310 2.94 -3.24 7.47
C ARG A 310 2.83 -4.52 8.29
N HIS A 311 3.95 -4.94 8.84
CA HIS A 311 3.95 -6.02 9.81
C HIS A 311 3.11 -5.65 11.04
N ARG A 312 2.35 -6.59 11.61
CA ARG A 312 1.44 -6.36 12.76
C ARG A 312 2.10 -5.59 13.90
N LEU A 313 3.31 -5.99 14.29
CA LEU A 313 4.05 -5.31 15.36
C LEU A 313 4.36 -3.84 15.04
N VAL A 314 4.58 -3.49 13.77
CA VAL A 314 4.84 -2.09 13.39
C VAL A 314 3.57 -1.28 13.57
N ALA A 315 2.39 -1.82 13.21
CA ALA A 315 1.12 -1.16 13.49
C ALA A 315 0.90 -0.99 14.99
N GLU A 316 1.12 -2.03 15.79
CA GLU A 316 0.99 -1.98 17.26
C GLU A 316 1.93 -0.96 17.92
N ILE A 317 3.16 -0.83 17.40
CA ILE A 317 4.11 0.19 17.86
C ILE A 317 3.58 1.59 17.51
N VAL A 318 3.14 1.82 16.26
CA VAL A 318 2.58 3.12 15.84
C VAL A 318 1.36 3.50 16.70
N ASP A 319 0.46 2.56 16.94
CA ASP A 319 -0.73 2.76 17.78
C ASP A 319 -0.37 3.03 19.26
N ALA A 320 0.74 2.45 19.75
CA ALA A 320 1.23 2.74 21.09
C ALA A 320 1.76 4.19 21.21
N TYR A 321 2.51 4.66 20.21
CA TYR A 321 2.98 6.06 20.16
C TYR A 321 1.83 7.04 19.99
N ALA A 322 0.89 6.76 19.08
CA ALA A 322 -0.28 7.63 18.87
C ALA A 322 -1.13 7.80 20.14
N ARG A 323 -1.29 6.73 20.94
CA ARG A 323 -1.96 6.81 22.24
C ARG A 323 -1.19 7.66 23.25
N TYR A 324 0.14 7.48 23.31
CA TYR A 324 0.99 8.26 24.21
C TYR A 324 0.97 9.75 23.85
N ASP A 325 1.06 10.10 22.57
CA ASP A 325 1.02 11.49 22.11
C ASP A 325 -0.35 12.14 22.40
N ALA A 326 -1.45 11.40 22.19
CA ALA A 326 -2.79 11.87 22.54
C ALA A 326 -2.99 12.10 24.05
N GLU A 327 -2.37 11.26 24.90
CA GLU A 327 -2.38 11.45 26.35
C GLU A 327 -1.59 12.69 26.79
N LEU A 328 -0.47 12.99 26.12
CA LEU A 328 0.30 14.22 26.37
C LEU A 328 -0.50 15.47 25.99
N GLU A 329 -1.13 15.48 24.82
CA GLU A 329 -1.97 16.61 24.37
C GLU A 329 -3.16 16.87 25.32
N GLN A 330 -3.73 15.82 25.90
CA GLN A 330 -4.81 15.94 26.89
C GLN A 330 -4.31 16.47 28.25
N ASN A 331 -3.10 16.12 28.65
CA ASN A 331 -2.49 16.62 29.88
C ASN A 331 -2.05 18.09 29.77
N ASP A 332 -1.58 18.54 28.60
CA ASP A 332 -1.24 19.94 28.34
C ASP A 332 -2.48 20.85 28.22
N GLN A 333 -3.66 20.28 27.95
CA GLN A 333 -4.93 21.03 27.88
C GLN A 333 -5.65 21.16 29.23
N GLN A 334 -5.13 20.60 30.34
CA GLN A 334 -5.71 20.84 31.67
C GLN A 334 -5.31 22.24 32.20
N PRO A 335 -6.26 23.17 32.41
CA PRO A 335 -5.94 24.47 32.96
C PRO A 335 -5.43 24.30 34.40
N VAL A 336 -4.23 24.81 34.65
CA VAL A 336 -3.65 24.96 35.99
C VAL A 336 -4.70 25.64 36.88
N ARG A 337 -5.28 24.88 37.83
CA ARG A 337 -6.22 25.42 38.81
C ARG A 337 -5.53 26.58 39.54
N ALA A 338 -6.08 27.79 39.38
CA ALA A 338 -5.61 28.97 40.08
C ALA A 338 -5.57 28.71 41.59
N VAL A 339 -4.38 28.84 42.17
CA VAL A 339 -4.16 28.77 43.62
C VAL A 339 -4.94 29.92 44.27
N PRO A 340 -5.83 29.69 45.26
CA PRO A 340 -6.52 30.78 45.93
C PRO A 340 -5.51 31.67 46.65
N GLY A 341 -5.54 32.97 46.32
CA GLY A 341 -4.62 33.97 46.87
C GLY A 341 -4.64 34.03 48.39
N ARG A 342 -3.44 34.07 49.00
CA ARG A 342 -3.27 34.32 50.44
C ARG A 342 -3.81 35.71 50.81
N PRO A 343 -4.51 35.86 51.96
CA PRO A 343 -5.00 37.16 52.39
C PRO A 343 -3.84 38.05 52.85
N ASN A 344 -3.89 39.29 52.38
CA ASN A 344 -2.97 40.38 52.65
C ASN A 344 -2.92 40.69 54.16
N ARG A 345 -1.78 40.43 54.84
CA ARG A 345 -1.54 40.94 56.20
C ARG A 345 -0.88 42.31 56.10
N ARG A 346 -1.67 43.37 56.30
CA ARG A 346 -1.15 44.69 56.72
C ARG A 346 -0.87 44.65 58.22
N ARG A 347 0.37 44.93 58.61
CA ARG A 347 0.70 45.81 59.74
C ARG A 347 2.11 46.35 59.55
#